data_AF-A0A8J4WEI9-F1
#
_entry.id   AF-A0A8J4WEI9-F1
#
_cell.length_a   1.000
_cell.length_b   1.000
_cell.length_c   1.000
_cell.angle_alpha   90.00
_cell.angle_beta   90.00
_cell.angle_gamma   90.00
#
_symmetry.space_group_name_H-M   'P 1'
#
loop_
_entity.id
_entity.type
_entity.pdbx_description
1 polymer ?
#
loop_
_entity_poly.entity_id
_entity_poly.type
_entity_poly.pdbx_seq_one_letter_code
_entity_poly.pdbx_strand_id
1 'polypeptide(L)'
;MSDVLSRLEAIIEVLYRTIFQETSEDHENYNIQYIVRNPERCAQMTFVIAKIHEAMLDGSCITKRSIYYGKPEIFKNQGVVDRILARLCTWLEVPRWILRVKASGKLKLFGDLTWTTASGKGTCSAKDEVNRECFED
;
A
#
# COMPACT_ATOMS: atom_id res chain seq x y z
N MET A 1 14.48 3.60 4.56
CA MET A 1 13.33 4.21 3.85
C MET A 1 13.74 4.66 2.45
N SER A 2 14.89 5.34 2.31
CA SER A 2 15.51 5.61 1.00
C SER A 2 15.67 4.36 0.12
N ASP A 3 16.14 3.25 0.70
CA ASP A 3 16.32 1.98 -0.03
C ASP A 3 15.03 1.44 -0.67
N VAL A 4 13.91 1.54 0.05
CA VAL A 4 12.60 1.06 -0.44
C VAL A 4 12.07 1.93 -1.56
N LEU A 5 12.27 3.25 -1.44
CA LEU A 5 11.92 4.22 -2.49
C LEU A 5 12.70 3.92 -3.77
N SER A 6 14.02 3.73 -3.67
CA SER A 6 14.87 3.40 -4.83
C SER A 6 14.46 2.08 -5.49
N ARG A 7 14.09 1.06 -4.71
CA ARG A 7 13.58 -0.21 -5.25
C ARG A 7 12.21 -0.07 -5.89
N LEU A 8 11.35 0.79 -5.35
CA LEU A 8 10.03 1.08 -5.92
C LEU A 8 10.16 1.87 -7.24
N GLU A 9 11.06 2.84 -7.30
CA GLU A 9 11.44 3.55 -8.53
C GLU A 9 12.00 2.59 -9.59
N ALA A 10 12.84 1.63 -9.21
CA ALA A 10 13.32 0.60 -10.13
C ALA A 10 12.18 -0.26 -10.70
N ILE A 11 11.16 -0.62 -9.89
CA ILE A 11 9.97 -1.33 -10.38
C ILE A 11 9.17 -0.46 -11.35
N ILE A 12 9.02 0.85 -11.06
CA ILE A 12 8.34 1.80 -11.96
C ILE A 12 9.06 1.86 -13.31
N GLU A 13 10.38 2.00 -13.29
CA GLU A 13 11.22 2.04 -14.49
C GLU A 13 11.09 0.76 -15.32
N VAL A 14 11.13 -0.41 -14.67
CA VAL A 14 10.92 -1.70 -15.36
C VAL A 14 9.52 -1.78 -15.96
N LEU A 15 8.48 -1.35 -15.24
CA LEU A 15 7.11 -1.32 -15.76
C LEU A 15 7.00 -0.38 -16.97
N TYR A 16 7.55 0.84 -16.88
CA TYR A 16 7.53 1.81 -17.97
C TYR A 16 8.23 1.27 -19.21
N ARG A 17 9.43 0.71 -19.04
CA ARG A 17 10.19 0.07 -20.12
C ARG A 17 9.42 -1.09 -20.75
N THR A 18 8.78 -1.94 -19.94
CA THR A 18 8.01 -3.08 -20.46
C THR A 18 6.74 -2.64 -21.21
N ILE A 19 6.13 -1.52 -20.82
CA ILE A 19 4.93 -0.97 -21.47
C ILE A 19 5.30 -0.24 -22.78
N PHE A 20 6.44 0.46 -22.80
CA PHE A 20 6.80 1.39 -23.87
C PHE A 20 7.88 0.87 -24.83
N GLN A 21 8.62 -0.19 -24.49
CA GLN A 21 9.63 -0.80 -25.35
C GLN A 21 9.37 -2.30 -25.55
N GLU A 22 9.43 -2.73 -26.81
CA GLU A 22 9.50 -4.15 -27.17
C GLU A 22 10.82 -4.75 -26.67
N THR A 23 10.67 -5.79 -25.86
CA THR A 23 11.65 -6.71 -25.26
C THR A 23 13.08 -6.67 -25.79
N SER A 24 14.05 -6.60 -24.87
CA SER A 24 15.28 -7.39 -24.95
C SER A 24 15.64 -7.90 -23.55
N GLU A 25 16.30 -9.04 -23.54
CA GLU A 25 16.36 -10.05 -22.49
C GLU A 25 17.07 -9.56 -21.21
N ASP A 26 16.89 -10.35 -20.15
CA ASP A 26 17.53 -10.23 -18.83
C ASP A 26 16.95 -9.17 -17.87
N HIS A 27 16.23 -9.64 -16.85
CA HIS A 27 16.68 -9.59 -15.46
C HIS A 27 15.72 -10.43 -14.59
N GLU A 28 16.31 -11.13 -13.62
CA GLU A 28 15.74 -12.22 -12.83
C GLU A 28 14.34 -11.95 -12.26
N ASN A 29 13.41 -12.86 -12.59
CA ASN A 29 12.31 -13.34 -11.74
C ASN A 29 11.35 -12.33 -11.08
N TYR A 30 10.98 -11.27 -11.77
CA TYR A 30 9.70 -10.64 -11.50
C TYR A 30 8.69 -11.08 -12.54
N ASN A 31 7.59 -11.68 -12.09
CA ASN A 31 6.43 -12.12 -12.90
C ASN A 31 5.66 -10.92 -13.53
N ILE A 32 6.39 -9.87 -13.92
CA ILE A 32 5.97 -8.56 -14.44
C ILE A 32 5.48 -8.69 -15.88
N GLN A 33 6.12 -9.54 -16.70
CA GLN A 33 5.68 -9.78 -18.09
C GLN A 33 4.20 -10.20 -18.17
N TYR A 34 3.72 -11.01 -17.22
CA TYR A 34 2.33 -11.44 -17.14
C TYR A 34 1.35 -10.31 -16.79
N ILE A 35 1.83 -9.27 -16.09
CA ILE A 35 1.03 -8.09 -15.75
C ILE A 35 0.90 -7.16 -16.94
N VAL A 36 1.99 -6.93 -17.67
CA VAL A 36 2.02 -5.97 -18.78
C VAL A 36 1.21 -6.46 -20.00
N ARG A 37 1.13 -7.78 -20.21
CA ARG A 37 0.28 -8.36 -21.27
C ARG A 37 -1.23 -8.19 -21.05
N ASN A 38 -1.66 -7.81 -19.84
CA ASN A 38 -3.06 -7.53 -19.56
C ASN A 38 -3.23 -6.05 -19.17
N PRO A 39 -3.87 -5.22 -20.01
CA PRO A 39 -3.93 -3.78 -19.79
C PRO A 39 -4.67 -3.41 -18.49
N GLU A 40 -5.65 -4.21 -18.07
CA GLU A 40 -6.35 -4.02 -16.80
C GLU A 40 -5.43 -4.24 -15.61
N ARG A 41 -4.67 -5.34 -15.59
CA ARG A 41 -3.72 -5.64 -14.50
C ARG A 41 -2.56 -4.65 -14.45
N CYS A 42 -2.10 -4.22 -15.62
CA CYS A 42 -1.09 -3.18 -15.75
C CYS A 42 -1.60 -1.87 -15.14
N ALA A 43 -2.78 -1.40 -15.54
CA ALA A 43 -3.40 -0.19 -14.98
C ALA A 43 -3.62 -0.28 -13.46
N GLN A 44 -4.12 -1.43 -12.97
CA GLN A 44 -4.29 -1.68 -11.54
C GLN A 44 -2.95 -1.60 -10.78
N MET A 45 -1.91 -2.25 -11.30
CA MET A 45 -0.57 -2.27 -10.67
C MET A 45 0.04 -0.87 -10.63
N THR A 46 0.05 -0.17 -11.77
CA THR A 46 0.58 1.20 -11.89
C THR A 46 -0.14 2.15 -10.95
N PHE A 47 -1.46 2.05 -10.82
CA PHE A 47 -2.22 2.88 -9.90
C PHE A 47 -1.84 2.63 -8.43
N VAL A 48 -1.72 1.36 -8.01
CA VAL A 48 -1.32 1.04 -6.63
C VAL A 48 0.09 1.55 -6.33
N ILE A 49 1.03 1.36 -7.25
CA ILE A 49 2.41 1.84 -7.10
C ILE A 49 2.45 3.36 -7.00
N ALA A 50 1.71 4.08 -7.87
CA ALA A 50 1.62 5.54 -7.81
C ALA A 50 1.11 6.02 -6.45
N LYS A 51 0.07 5.38 -5.89
CA LYS A 51 -0.46 5.75 -4.58
C LYS A 51 0.51 5.46 -3.43
N ILE A 52 1.25 4.36 -3.50
CA ILE A 52 2.31 4.07 -2.51
C ILE A 52 3.44 5.12 -2.63
N HIS A 53 3.83 5.45 -3.85
CA HIS A 53 4.88 6.43 -4.12
C HIS A 53 4.51 7.82 -3.56
N GLU A 54 3.30 8.31 -3.86
CA GLU A 54 2.74 9.55 -3.28
C GLU A 54 2.77 9.48 -1.74
N ALA A 55 2.25 8.42 -1.14
CA ALA A 55 2.22 8.27 0.32
C ALA A 55 3.63 8.22 0.95
N MET A 56 4.62 7.67 0.25
CA MET A 56 6.00 7.64 0.70
C MET A 56 6.65 9.02 0.69
N LEU A 57 6.45 9.80 -0.38
CA LEU A 57 6.95 11.17 -0.51
C LEU A 57 6.31 12.09 0.53
N ASP A 58 4.99 12.00 0.72
CA ASP A 58 4.22 12.91 1.58
C ASP A 58 4.37 12.63 3.08
N GLY A 59 5.06 11.56 3.48
CA GLY A 59 5.07 11.17 4.90
C GLY A 59 3.80 10.44 5.36
N SER A 60 2.79 10.28 4.49
CA SER A 60 1.44 9.86 4.86
C SER A 60 1.23 8.34 4.80
N CYS A 61 0.20 7.85 5.49
CA CYS A 61 -0.23 6.45 5.40
C CYS A 61 -1.58 6.39 4.70
N ILE A 62 -1.76 5.40 3.82
CA ILE A 62 -3.02 5.19 3.10
C ILE A 62 -3.66 3.86 3.50
N THR A 63 -4.98 3.76 3.40
CA THR A 63 -5.69 2.51 3.67
C THR A 63 -5.93 1.71 2.39
N LYS A 64 -6.10 0.39 2.52
CA LYS A 64 -6.52 -0.46 1.39
C LYS A 64 -7.82 0.05 0.74
N ARG A 65 -8.72 0.62 1.53
CA ARG A 65 -10.00 1.16 1.03
C ARG A 65 -9.81 2.46 0.27
N SER A 66 -8.96 3.35 0.76
CA SER A 66 -8.59 4.59 0.05
C SER A 66 -8.07 4.28 -1.36
N ILE A 67 -7.21 3.26 -1.51
CA ILE A 67 -6.73 2.81 -2.83
C ILE A 67 -7.88 2.30 -3.71
N TYR A 68 -8.76 1.45 -3.17
CA TYR A 68 -9.90 0.91 -3.92
C TYR A 68 -10.88 2.00 -4.38
N TYR A 69 -11.20 2.94 -3.51
CA TYR A 69 -12.14 4.03 -3.82
C TYR A 69 -11.57 5.09 -4.75
N GLY A 70 -10.25 5.18 -4.90
CA GLY A 70 -9.64 6.09 -5.88
C GLY A 70 -10.01 5.77 -7.33
N LYS A 71 -10.17 4.49 -7.68
CA LYS A 71 -10.56 4.02 -9.03
C LYS A 71 -11.35 2.69 -8.95
N PRO A 72 -12.63 2.70 -8.52
CA PRO A 72 -13.39 1.46 -8.38
C PRO A 72 -13.54 0.68 -9.70
N GLU A 73 -13.66 1.40 -10.82
CA GLU A 73 -13.80 0.86 -12.18
C GLU A 73 -12.69 -0.11 -12.57
N ILE A 74 -11.44 0.18 -12.18
CA ILE A 74 -10.31 -0.68 -12.54
C ILE A 74 -10.15 -1.85 -11.59
N PHE A 75 -10.54 -1.72 -10.31
CA PHE A 75 -10.29 -2.75 -9.31
C PHE A 75 -11.36 -3.83 -9.27
N LYS A 76 -12.62 -3.50 -9.58
CA LYS A 76 -13.81 -4.39 -9.53
C LYS A 76 -14.10 -4.96 -8.13
N ASN A 77 -13.13 -5.62 -7.48
CA ASN A 77 -13.20 -6.07 -6.10
C ASN A 77 -11.99 -5.60 -5.24
N GLN A 78 -12.21 -5.47 -3.94
CA GLN A 78 -11.17 -5.06 -2.97
C GLN A 78 -10.04 -6.10 -2.81
N GLY A 79 -10.29 -7.36 -3.18
CA GLY A 79 -9.28 -8.43 -3.18
C GLY A 79 -8.20 -8.26 -4.25
N VAL A 80 -8.47 -7.51 -5.34
CA VAL A 80 -7.47 -7.16 -6.35
C VAL A 80 -6.37 -6.32 -5.74
N VAL A 81 -6.74 -5.26 -5.00
CA VAL A 81 -5.77 -4.39 -4.30
C VAL A 81 -4.91 -5.22 -3.35
N ASP A 82 -5.50 -6.16 -2.63
CA ASP A 82 -4.78 -7.00 -1.67
C ASP A 82 -3.76 -7.93 -2.35
N ARG A 83 -4.13 -8.56 -3.48
CA ARG A 83 -3.22 -9.39 -4.27
C ARG A 83 -2.06 -8.59 -4.85
N ILE A 84 -2.33 -7.37 -5.31
CA ILE A 84 -1.28 -6.48 -5.83
C ILE A 84 -0.31 -6.10 -4.71
N LEU A 85 -0.82 -5.70 -3.55
CA LEU A 85 0.03 -5.39 -2.39
C LEU A 85 0.86 -6.59 -1.95
N ALA A 86 0.28 -7.79 -1.93
CA ALA A 86 1.03 -9.01 -1.63
C ALA A 86 2.18 -9.24 -2.62
N ARG A 87 1.93 -9.07 -3.93
CA ARG A 87 2.98 -9.17 -4.97
C ARG A 87 4.06 -8.12 -4.80
N LEU A 88 3.70 -6.87 -4.49
CA LEU A 88 4.67 -5.81 -4.23
C LEU A 88 5.53 -6.12 -3.00
N CYS A 89 4.93 -6.60 -1.91
CA CYS A 89 5.68 -7.08 -0.74
C CYS A 89 6.66 -8.20 -1.11
N THR A 90 6.24 -9.15 -1.95
CA THR A 90 7.10 -10.23 -2.43
C THR A 90 8.26 -9.70 -3.27
N TRP A 91 8.01 -8.80 -4.22
CA TRP A 91 9.04 -8.25 -5.10
C TRP A 91 10.03 -7.34 -4.37
N LEU A 92 9.53 -6.56 -3.43
CA LEU A 92 10.33 -5.68 -2.60
C LEU A 92 10.89 -6.40 -1.37
N GLU A 93 10.58 -7.68 -1.16
CA GLU A 93 11.00 -8.44 0.03
C GLU A 93 10.78 -7.66 1.35
N VAL A 94 9.68 -6.90 1.42
CA VAL A 94 9.36 -6.04 2.56
C VAL A 94 8.02 -6.40 3.18
N PRO A 95 7.89 -6.27 4.51
CA PRO A 95 6.59 -6.34 5.16
C PRO A 95 5.69 -5.17 4.74
N ARG A 96 4.37 -5.42 4.73
CA ARG A 96 3.34 -4.49 4.24
C ARG A 96 3.36 -3.10 4.89
N TRP A 97 3.76 -3.00 6.16
CA TRP A 97 3.83 -1.71 6.86
C TRP A 97 4.87 -0.77 6.26
N ILE A 98 5.90 -1.30 5.59
CA ILE A 98 6.93 -0.49 4.93
C ILE A 98 6.31 0.25 3.76
N LEU A 99 5.35 -0.35 3.04
CA LEU A 99 4.63 0.25 1.92
C LEU A 99 3.70 1.41 2.34
N ARG A 100 3.64 1.74 3.64
CA ARG A 100 2.71 2.74 4.22
C ARG A 100 1.23 2.47 3.94
N VAL A 101 0.90 1.24 3.57
CA VAL A 101 -0.49 0.79 3.40
C VAL A 101 -0.95 0.10 4.66
N LYS A 102 -1.87 0.72 5.38
CA LYS A 102 -2.48 0.14 6.58
C LYS A 102 -3.74 -0.65 6.22
N ALA A 103 -3.93 -1.78 6.91
CA ALA A 103 -5.25 -2.37 7.01
C ALA A 103 -6.11 -1.45 7.90
N SER A 104 -7.37 -1.22 7.53
CA SER A 104 -8.33 -0.57 8.44
C SER A 104 -8.52 -1.51 9.63
N GLY A 105 -7.83 -1.21 10.72
CA GLY A 105 -7.87 -1.99 11.94
C GLY A 105 -9.19 -1.74 12.65
N LYS A 106 -9.98 -2.78 12.86
CA LYS A 106 -11.17 -2.72 13.73
C LYS A 106 -10.81 -3.08 15.17
N LEU A 107 -9.65 -2.64 15.65
CA LEU A 107 -9.19 -3.01 16.99
C LEU A 107 -10.09 -2.32 18.02
N LYS A 108 -10.78 -3.13 18.84
CA LYS A 108 -11.49 -2.66 20.03
C LYS A 108 -10.68 -3.08 21.24
N LEU A 109 -10.27 -2.11 22.05
CA LEU A 109 -9.61 -2.31 23.33
C LEU A 109 -10.65 -2.01 24.43
N PHE A 110 -10.71 -2.85 25.45
CA PHE A 110 -11.62 -2.67 26.59
C PHE A 110 -10.85 -2.91 27.89
N GLY A 111 -11.18 -2.14 28.93
CA GLY A 111 -10.57 -2.22 30.25
C GLY A 111 -9.63 -1.05 30.54
N ASP A 112 -9.11 -0.99 31.78
CA ASP A 112 -8.16 0.04 32.22
C ASP A 112 -6.79 -0.15 31.54
N LEU A 113 -6.65 0.44 30.34
CA LEU A 113 -5.43 0.38 29.53
C LEU A 113 -4.84 1.78 29.39
N THR A 114 -3.52 1.88 29.45
CA THR A 114 -2.79 3.10 29.13
C THR A 114 -1.70 2.77 28.12
N TRP A 115 -1.64 3.51 27.00
CA TRP A 115 -0.61 3.34 25.98
C TRP A 115 0.04 4.67 25.60
N THR A 116 1.22 4.60 25.01
CA THR A 116 1.96 5.76 24.52
C THR A 116 2.25 5.57 23.04
N THR A 117 1.77 6.48 22.20
CA THR A 117 2.11 6.61 20.78
C THR A 117 3.05 7.79 20.57
N ALA A 118 3.66 7.87 19.38
CA ALA A 118 4.42 9.05 18.97
C ALA A 118 3.59 10.35 18.99
N SER A 119 2.26 10.23 18.93
CA SER A 119 1.30 11.35 19.01
C SER A 119 0.88 11.72 20.43
N GLY A 120 1.20 10.92 21.46
CA GLY A 120 0.80 11.20 22.83
C GLY A 120 0.45 9.96 23.65
N LYS A 121 -0.15 10.17 24.81
CA LYS A 121 -0.58 9.11 25.73
C LYS A 121 -2.10 8.90 25.59
N GLY A 122 -2.53 7.67 25.37
CA GLY A 122 -3.94 7.29 25.35
C GLY A 122 -4.32 6.49 26.59
N THR A 123 -5.52 6.73 27.13
CA THR A 123 -6.13 5.95 28.21
C THR A 123 -7.44 5.37 27.73
N CYS A 124 -7.73 4.15 28.16
CA CYS A 124 -9.06 3.55 28.10
C CYS A 124 -9.41 3.25 29.55
N SER A 125 -10.40 3.94 30.10
CA SER A 125 -10.98 3.63 31.41
C SER A 125 -12.49 3.78 31.31
N ALA A 126 -13.24 3.07 32.14
CA ALA A 126 -14.71 3.09 32.13
C ALA A 126 -15.31 4.49 32.41
N LYS A 127 -14.48 5.48 32.79
CA LYS A 127 -14.86 6.86 33.10
C LYS A 127 -14.57 7.87 31.98
N ASP A 128 -13.89 7.46 30.91
CA ASP A 128 -13.53 8.37 29.82
C ASP A 128 -14.68 8.44 28.80
N GLU A 129 -15.27 9.63 28.62
CA GLU A 129 -16.11 9.92 27.46
C GLU A 129 -15.27 9.70 26.19
N VAL A 130 -15.77 8.88 25.27
CA VAL A 130 -15.07 8.44 24.07
C VAL A 130 -14.75 9.66 23.20
N ASN A 131 -13.56 10.23 23.39
CA ASN A 131 -13.03 11.25 22.50
C ASN A 131 -12.53 10.53 21.25
N ARG A 132 -13.38 10.51 20.21
CA ARG A 132 -13.07 9.93 18.89
C ARG A 132 -12.12 10.86 18.15
N GLU A 133 -10.87 10.99 18.59
CA GLU A 133 -9.85 11.60 17.75
C GLU A 133 -9.34 10.57 16.74
N CYS A 134 -9.95 10.65 15.56
CA CYS A 134 -9.46 10.29 14.24
C CYS A 134 -8.63 9.00 14.12
N PHE A 135 -9.33 7.86 14.06
CA PHE A 135 -9.00 6.84 13.06
C PHE A 135 -9.87 7.12 11.83
N GLU A 136 -9.49 8.09 11.01
CA GLU A 136 -10.18 8.36 9.75
C GLU A 136 -9.67 7.42 8.65
N ASP A 137 -10.63 6.88 7.90
CA ASP A 137 -10.55 5.78 6.93
C ASP A 137 -9.76 6.07 5.64
#